data_AF-A0A6A4PWH7-F1
#
_entry.id   AF-A0A6A4PWH7-F1
#
_cell.length_a   1.000
_cell.length_b   1.000
_cell.length_c   1.000
_cell.angle_alpha   90.00
_cell.angle_beta   90.00
_cell.angle_gamma   90.00
#
_symmetry.space_group_name_H-M   'P 1'
#
loop_
_entity.id
_entity.type
_entity.pdbx_description
1 polymer ?
#
loop_
_entity_poly.entity_id
_entity_poly.type
_entity_poly.pdbx_seq_one_letter_code
_entity_poly.pdbx_strand_id
1 'polypeptide(L)'
;MDSSPPPMTPEKLPFSEAEKIILRWDSTASEEAREKMIFDGDRHEVDRYLQAVDEIQRSISSTSLSDEQNKVNSAVQIAMARLEDEFRNILISHTIPIEADSITEQEQEQQPPSSSSSSSSPIHHEVANDSNYVNDEANKLFRFNSEGTGSSVSVNSSYRSTSSIREIDLIPSEVVCDLRCIAERMISSGYLRECIQVYGSVRKSAVDASFRKLGIEKLSIGDVQRLEWEQLETKIRRWIKAAKVCVRTLFASEKKLCEQIFDGVGTCIDDACFMETVKGPAIQLFNFAEAISISRRSPEKLFKILDLHDALMDLIPDIDLVFDSKSSDSIRVQAAEILSRLAEAARGILSEFENAVLREPSKVPVPGGTIHPLTRYFNLDDSQLREELRISISEKLIPAYRSFLGRFRCHIESGKHPENYIKYSVEDLEDAVLDFFEGIPVSQHLRRRSN
;
A
#
# COMPACT_ATOMS: atom_id res chain seq x y z
N MET A 1 -19.77 -20.44 65.93
CA MET A 1 -20.54 -20.91 64.77
C MET A 1 -20.29 -19.91 63.68
N ASP A 2 -19.25 -20.13 62.88
CA ASP A 2 -19.01 -19.38 61.66
C ASP A 2 -18.86 -20.43 60.57
N SER A 3 -19.99 -20.72 59.92
CA SER A 3 -20.12 -21.75 58.89
C SER A 3 -20.05 -21.06 57.54
N SER A 4 -18.85 -20.64 57.15
CA SER A 4 -18.59 -20.26 55.77
C SER A 4 -18.62 -21.52 54.89
N PRO A 5 -19.33 -21.52 53.75
CA PRO A 5 -19.31 -22.66 52.83
C PRO A 5 -17.89 -22.85 52.28
N PRO A 6 -17.43 -24.09 52.06
CA PRO A 6 -16.16 -24.29 51.37
C PRO A 6 -16.26 -23.78 49.93
N PRO A 7 -15.15 -23.30 49.34
CA PRO A 7 -15.15 -22.89 47.94
C PRO A 7 -15.53 -24.10 47.08
N MET A 8 -16.57 -23.94 46.25
CA MET A 8 -16.93 -24.96 45.24
C MET A 8 -15.74 -25.12 44.29
N THR A 9 -15.03 -26.23 44.43
CA THR A 9 -14.12 -26.72 43.39
C THR A 9 -14.95 -26.93 42.12
N PRO A 10 -14.52 -26.48 40.93
CA PRO A 10 -15.23 -26.75 39.70
C PRO A 10 -15.38 -28.28 39.57
N GLU A 11 -16.63 -28.75 39.54
CA GLU A 11 -16.94 -30.16 39.32
C GLU A 11 -16.25 -30.58 38.02
N LYS A 12 -15.29 -31.50 38.12
CA LYS A 12 -14.63 -32.06 36.94
C LYS A 12 -15.68 -32.84 36.16
N LEU A 13 -16.03 -32.35 34.98
CA LEU A 13 -16.97 -32.99 34.08
C LEU A 13 -16.41 -34.38 33.71
N PRO A 14 -17.13 -35.49 33.98
CA PRO A 14 -16.59 -36.82 33.76
C PRO A 14 -16.54 -37.15 32.27
N PHE A 15 -15.55 -37.95 31.85
CA PHE A 15 -15.36 -38.35 30.44
C PHE A 15 -16.65 -38.86 29.75
N SER A 16 -17.44 -39.69 30.43
CA SER A 16 -18.70 -40.22 29.86
C SER A 16 -19.74 -39.14 29.57
N GLU A 17 -19.73 -38.03 30.31
CA GLU A 17 -20.61 -36.90 30.07
C GLU A 17 -20.08 -36.01 28.95
N ALA A 18 -18.76 -35.78 28.93
CA ALA A 18 -18.09 -35.06 27.85
C ALA A 18 -18.31 -35.74 26.49
N GLU A 19 -18.15 -37.06 26.43
CA GLU A 19 -18.37 -37.87 25.22
C GLU A 19 -19.81 -37.71 24.70
N LYS A 20 -20.81 -37.74 25.59
CA LYS A 20 -22.22 -37.53 25.20
C LYS A 20 -22.48 -36.13 24.64
N ILE A 21 -21.86 -35.11 25.24
CA ILE A 21 -21.99 -33.72 24.76
C ILE A 21 -21.42 -33.62 23.34
N ILE A 22 -20.24 -34.19 23.07
CA ILE A 22 -19.65 -34.16 21.73
C ILE A 22 -20.48 -34.95 20.71
N LEU A 23 -20.91 -36.17 21.06
CA LEU A 23 -21.68 -37.02 20.15
C LEU A 23 -23.05 -36.42 19.79
N ARG A 24 -23.64 -35.59 20.65
CA ARG A 24 -24.87 -34.85 20.33
C ARG A 24 -24.69 -33.92 19.11
N TRP A 25 -23.48 -33.42 18.92
CA TRP A 25 -23.11 -32.50 17.86
C TRP A 25 -22.42 -33.18 16.67
N ASP A 26 -22.49 -34.52 16.58
CA ASP A 26 -22.05 -35.26 15.39
C ASP A 26 -23.01 -35.01 14.22
N SER A 27 -22.53 -34.28 13.22
CA SER A 27 -23.29 -33.94 12.01
C SER A 27 -23.62 -35.16 11.15
N THR A 28 -22.93 -36.29 11.32
CA THR A 28 -23.27 -37.53 10.60
C THR A 28 -24.48 -38.23 11.22
N ALA A 29 -24.72 -38.04 12.51
CA ALA A 29 -25.74 -38.75 13.29
C ALA A 29 -26.95 -37.88 13.70
N SER A 30 -26.80 -36.56 13.75
CA SER A 30 -27.80 -35.62 14.25
C SER A 30 -28.17 -34.56 13.22
N GLU A 31 -29.45 -34.51 12.80
CA GLU A 31 -29.96 -33.44 11.92
C GLU A 31 -29.94 -32.07 12.64
N GLU A 32 -30.17 -32.04 13.95
CA GLU A 32 -30.07 -30.79 14.74
C GLU A 32 -28.65 -30.22 14.69
N ALA A 33 -27.64 -31.08 14.73
CA ALA A 33 -26.25 -30.66 14.62
C ALA A 33 -25.88 -30.14 13.22
N ARG A 34 -26.61 -30.53 12.16
CA ARG A 34 -26.38 -30.00 10.80
C ARG A 34 -26.92 -28.58 10.63
N GLU A 35 -28.00 -28.25 11.31
CA GLU A 35 -28.73 -27.00 11.08
C GLU A 35 -28.36 -25.89 12.07
N LYS A 36 -28.08 -26.24 13.33
CA LYS A 36 -27.79 -25.25 14.38
C LYS A 36 -26.30 -25.08 14.58
N MET A 37 -25.90 -23.89 15.02
CA MET A 37 -24.55 -23.55 15.48
C MET A 37 -24.56 -23.29 16.99
N ILE A 38 -23.52 -23.73 17.69
CA ILE A 38 -23.37 -23.66 19.14
C ILE A 38 -23.12 -22.21 19.55
N PHE A 39 -22.31 -21.49 18.76
CA PHE A 39 -21.93 -20.10 19.05
C PHE A 39 -23.01 -19.07 18.69
N ASP A 40 -24.07 -19.49 18.00
CA ASP A 40 -25.29 -18.68 17.83
C ASP A 40 -26.26 -18.81 19.03
N GLY A 41 -25.96 -19.74 19.95
CA GLY A 41 -26.79 -20.08 21.11
C GLY A 41 -26.42 -19.32 22.40
N ASP A 42 -26.70 -19.94 23.53
CA ASP A 42 -26.37 -19.38 24.85
C ASP A 42 -24.89 -19.57 25.20
N ARG A 43 -24.29 -18.59 25.90
CA ARG A 43 -22.89 -18.66 26.36
C ARG A 43 -22.64 -19.88 27.23
N HIS A 44 -23.63 -20.29 28.02
CA HIS A 44 -23.52 -21.52 28.81
C HIS A 44 -23.35 -22.76 27.93
N GLU A 45 -24.04 -22.85 26.78
CA GLU A 45 -23.93 -24.02 25.89
C GLU A 45 -22.55 -24.06 25.22
N VAL A 46 -22.02 -22.91 24.83
CA VAL A 46 -20.64 -22.74 24.34
C VAL A 46 -19.64 -23.20 25.40
N ASP A 47 -19.70 -22.66 26.61
CA ASP A 47 -18.74 -22.97 27.68
C ASP A 47 -18.80 -24.46 28.06
N ARG A 48 -20.00 -25.04 28.11
CA ARG A 48 -20.19 -26.48 28.39
C ARG A 48 -19.56 -27.34 27.29
N TYR A 49 -19.72 -26.95 26.02
CA TYR A 49 -19.13 -27.67 24.90
C TYR A 49 -17.60 -27.58 24.93
N LEU A 50 -17.04 -26.39 25.12
CA LEU A 50 -15.59 -26.18 25.21
C LEU A 50 -14.96 -26.95 26.37
N GLN A 51 -15.61 -27.01 27.53
CA GLN A 51 -15.18 -27.84 28.67
C GLN A 51 -15.20 -29.34 28.33
N ALA A 52 -16.20 -29.82 27.58
CA ALA A 52 -16.25 -31.20 27.13
C ALA A 52 -15.08 -31.53 26.18
N VAL A 53 -14.72 -30.59 25.29
CA VAL A 53 -13.54 -30.72 24.42
C VAL A 53 -12.26 -30.81 25.25
N ASP A 54 -12.07 -29.93 26.23
CA ASP A 54 -10.88 -29.92 27.08
C ASP A 54 -10.72 -31.23 27.87
N GLU A 55 -11.83 -31.78 28.38
CA GLU A 55 -11.82 -33.05 29.10
C GLU A 55 -11.48 -34.24 28.20
N ILE A 56 -12.01 -34.27 26.97
CA ILE A 56 -11.69 -35.32 25.99
C ILE A 56 -10.23 -35.22 25.57
N GLN A 57 -9.71 -34.01 25.33
CA GLN A 57 -8.30 -33.79 25.03
C GLN A 57 -7.38 -34.22 26.17
N ARG A 58 -7.74 -33.90 27.42
CA ARG A 58 -7.00 -34.35 28.61
C ARG A 58 -6.97 -35.87 28.71
N SER A 59 -8.06 -36.53 28.34
CA SER A 59 -8.21 -37.99 28.39
C SER A 59 -7.36 -38.73 27.34
N ILE A 60 -7.00 -38.07 26.22
CA ILE A 60 -6.02 -38.60 25.25
C ILE A 60 -4.68 -38.87 25.94
N SER A 61 -4.26 -37.98 26.85
CA SER A 61 -2.95 -38.05 27.49
C SER A 61 -2.85 -39.10 28.60
N SER A 62 -3.99 -39.60 29.10
CA SER A 62 -4.07 -40.51 30.25
C SER A 62 -4.43 -41.95 29.93
N THR A 63 -4.84 -42.26 28.70
CA THR A 63 -5.43 -43.57 28.35
C THR A 63 -4.38 -44.53 27.79
N SER A 64 -4.28 -45.73 28.39
CA SER A 64 -3.33 -46.79 28.00
C SER A 64 -3.98 -48.04 27.40
N LEU A 65 -5.32 -48.06 27.26
CA LEU A 65 -6.09 -49.20 26.74
C LEU A 65 -6.57 -48.92 25.30
N SER A 66 -6.42 -49.92 24.42
CA SER A 66 -6.69 -49.80 22.98
C SER A 66 -8.15 -49.40 22.65
N ASP A 67 -9.14 -49.94 23.35
CA ASP A 67 -10.55 -49.69 23.02
C ASP A 67 -11.05 -48.32 23.50
N GLU A 68 -10.56 -47.86 24.66
CA GLU A 68 -10.84 -46.51 25.15
C GLU A 68 -10.13 -45.46 24.30
N GLN A 69 -8.92 -45.74 23.84
CA GLN A 69 -8.19 -44.86 22.94
C GLN A 69 -8.94 -44.60 21.63
N ASN A 70 -9.56 -45.64 21.05
CA ASN A 70 -10.33 -45.50 19.81
C ASN A 70 -11.57 -44.61 19.99
N LYS A 71 -12.27 -44.74 21.12
CA LYS A 71 -13.42 -43.88 21.45
C LYS A 71 -13.02 -42.43 21.64
N VAL A 72 -11.95 -42.20 22.42
CA VAL A 72 -11.39 -40.86 22.63
C VAL A 72 -11.00 -40.24 21.28
N ASN A 73 -10.28 -40.98 20.44
CA ASN A 73 -9.86 -40.49 19.12
C ASN A 73 -11.06 -40.14 18.23
N SER A 74 -12.12 -40.96 18.23
CA SER A 74 -13.36 -40.69 17.49
C SER A 74 -14.05 -39.42 18.01
N ALA A 75 -14.15 -39.25 19.34
CA ALA A 75 -14.74 -38.07 19.93
C ALA A 75 -13.95 -36.80 19.60
N VAL A 76 -12.61 -36.88 19.60
CA VAL A 76 -11.75 -35.76 19.18
C VAL A 76 -12.00 -35.39 17.72
N GLN A 77 -12.09 -36.36 16.81
CA GLN A 77 -12.37 -36.08 15.40
C GLN A 77 -13.70 -35.37 15.21
N ILE A 78 -14.76 -35.82 15.89
CA ILE A 78 -16.08 -35.19 15.84
C ILE A 78 -16.01 -33.76 16.42
N ALA A 79 -15.37 -33.60 17.57
CA ALA A 79 -15.20 -32.29 18.20
C ALA A 79 -14.44 -31.31 17.30
N MET A 80 -13.34 -31.74 16.67
CA MET A 80 -12.52 -30.87 15.83
C MET A 80 -13.23 -30.51 14.52
N ALA A 81 -13.93 -31.46 13.89
CA ALA A 81 -14.77 -31.16 12.73
C ALA A 81 -15.86 -30.14 13.09
N ARG A 82 -16.46 -30.26 14.27
CA ARG A 82 -17.46 -29.32 14.71
C ARG A 82 -16.89 -27.94 15.00
N LEU A 83 -15.77 -27.86 15.72
CA LEU A 83 -15.08 -26.61 15.97
C LEU A 83 -14.63 -25.93 14.68
N GLU A 84 -14.23 -26.69 13.66
CA GLU A 84 -13.94 -26.15 12.33
C GLU A 84 -15.15 -25.45 11.70
N ASP A 85 -16.32 -26.09 11.75
CA ASP A 85 -17.58 -25.53 11.22
C ASP A 85 -18.01 -24.27 11.99
N GLU A 86 -17.93 -24.27 13.32
CA GLU A 86 -18.23 -23.10 14.15
C GLU A 86 -17.26 -21.94 13.86
N PHE A 87 -15.95 -22.23 13.79
CA PHE A 87 -14.93 -21.24 13.47
C PHE A 87 -15.19 -20.59 12.11
N ARG A 88 -15.55 -21.40 11.11
CA ARG A 88 -15.96 -20.92 9.79
C ARG A 88 -17.22 -20.05 9.85
N ASN A 89 -18.25 -20.48 10.57
CA ASN A 89 -19.53 -19.76 10.66
C ASN A 89 -19.37 -18.40 11.34
N ILE A 90 -18.65 -18.35 12.46
CA ILE A 90 -18.37 -17.12 13.20
C ILE A 90 -17.63 -16.13 12.30
N LEU A 91 -16.58 -16.58 11.59
CA LEU A 91 -15.84 -15.75 10.65
C LEU A 91 -16.73 -15.21 9.53
N ILE A 92 -17.54 -16.05 8.90
CA ILE A 92 -18.44 -15.62 7.80
C ILE A 92 -19.43 -14.58 8.28
N SER A 93 -20.03 -14.79 9.45
CA SER A 93 -21.09 -13.93 9.99
C SER A 93 -20.60 -12.53 10.38
N HIS A 94 -19.32 -12.40 10.73
CA HIS A 94 -18.74 -11.15 11.22
C HIS A 94 -17.74 -10.50 10.26
N THR A 95 -17.59 -11.03 9.04
CA THR A 95 -16.66 -10.49 8.05
C THR A 95 -17.36 -9.59 7.04
N ILE A 96 -17.00 -8.31 7.01
CA ILE A 96 -17.53 -7.31 6.06
C ILE A 96 -16.39 -6.80 5.16
N PRO A 97 -16.55 -6.77 3.82
CA PRO A 97 -15.53 -6.19 2.93
C PRO A 97 -15.43 -4.68 3.08
N ILE A 98 -14.20 -4.15 3.12
CA ILE A 98 -13.91 -2.72 3.29
C ILE A 98 -14.39 -1.93 2.06
N GLU A 99 -15.05 -0.80 2.30
CA GLU A 99 -15.48 0.15 1.27
C GLU A 99 -14.54 1.37 1.21
N ALA A 100 -14.23 1.84 0.01
CA ALA A 100 -13.29 2.95 -0.22
C ALA A 100 -13.83 4.30 0.28
N ASP A 101 -15.16 4.47 0.22
CA ASP A 101 -15.81 5.76 0.42
C ASP A 101 -15.76 6.20 1.90
N SER A 102 -15.77 5.26 2.84
CA SER A 102 -15.70 5.54 4.29
C SER A 102 -14.34 6.08 4.76
N ILE A 103 -13.27 5.88 3.98
CA ILE A 103 -11.88 6.21 4.39
C ILE A 103 -11.42 7.54 3.78
N THR A 104 -11.98 7.90 2.61
CA THR A 104 -11.55 9.07 1.84
C THR A 104 -12.07 10.39 2.43
N GLU A 105 -13.23 10.38 3.12
CA GLU A 105 -13.79 11.58 3.77
C GLU A 105 -12.92 12.09 4.94
N GLN A 106 -12.20 11.19 5.63
CA GLN A 106 -11.30 11.58 6.73
C GLN A 106 -9.95 12.17 6.27
N GLU A 107 -9.60 12.10 4.99
CA GLU A 107 -8.40 12.75 4.45
C GLU A 107 -8.64 14.23 4.10
N GLN A 108 -9.90 14.68 3.95
CA GLN A 108 -10.20 16.07 3.58
C GLN A 108 -10.31 17.05 4.77
N GLU A 109 -10.43 16.58 6.02
CA GLU A 109 -10.56 17.46 7.20
C GLU A 109 -9.23 17.96 7.81
N GLN A 110 -8.07 17.62 7.22
CA GLN A 110 -6.75 18.03 7.74
C GLN A 110 -6.04 19.11 6.89
N GLN A 111 -6.78 20.04 6.28
CA GLN A 111 -6.18 21.31 5.85
C GLN A 111 -6.38 22.39 6.92
N PRO A 112 -5.32 23.09 7.37
CA PRO A 112 -5.48 24.19 8.32
C PRO A 112 -6.18 25.37 7.63
N PRO A 113 -7.03 26.13 8.34
CA PRO A 113 -7.65 27.32 7.76
C PRO A 113 -6.56 28.36 7.45
N SER A 114 -6.55 28.82 6.21
CA SER A 114 -5.77 29.97 5.76
C SER A 114 -6.22 31.21 6.54
N SER A 115 -5.44 31.58 7.55
CA SER A 115 -5.60 32.83 8.26
C SER A 115 -5.07 33.97 7.38
N SER A 116 -6.02 34.73 6.85
CA SER A 116 -5.80 36.09 6.38
C SER A 116 -5.35 36.95 7.55
N SER A 117 -4.15 37.52 7.47
CA SER A 117 -3.81 38.69 8.28
C SER A 117 -2.83 39.59 7.54
N SER A 118 -3.35 40.77 7.23
CA SER A 118 -2.68 42.00 6.84
C SER A 118 -2.02 42.66 8.05
N SER A 119 -0.77 43.12 7.90
CA SER A 119 -0.16 44.28 8.59
C SER A 119 1.34 44.33 8.23
N SER A 120 1.75 45.26 7.36
CA SER A 120 2.36 46.55 7.71
C SER A 120 3.68 46.45 8.49
N SER A 121 4.78 46.74 7.78
CA SER A 121 6.12 46.99 8.32
C SER A 121 6.14 48.10 9.39
N PRO A 122 7.20 48.16 10.21
CA PRO A 122 8.23 49.15 9.90
C PRO A 122 9.69 48.70 10.13
N ILE A 123 10.55 49.51 9.50
CA ILE A 123 12.00 49.47 9.32
C ILE A 123 12.77 49.65 10.65
N HIS A 124 13.89 48.94 10.81
CA HIS A 124 15.14 49.49 11.36
C HIS A 124 16.37 48.72 10.84
N HIS A 125 17.49 49.46 10.76
CA HIS A 125 18.61 49.34 9.86
C HIS A 125 19.89 48.80 10.55
N GLU A 126 20.87 48.38 9.74
CA GLU A 126 22.33 48.19 10.01
C GLU A 126 22.84 46.82 10.52
N VAL A 127 23.98 46.24 10.10
CA VAL A 127 24.97 46.37 8.99
C VAL A 127 25.83 45.07 9.06
N ALA A 128 26.17 44.51 7.89
CA ALA A 128 27.28 43.61 7.49
C ALA A 128 27.94 42.64 8.50
N ASN A 129 28.13 41.36 8.11
CA ASN A 129 29.37 40.93 7.44
C ASN A 129 29.34 39.47 6.93
N ASP A 130 30.22 39.27 5.95
CA ASP A 130 30.57 38.20 5.02
C ASP A 130 30.69 36.72 5.45
N SER A 131 30.60 35.88 4.41
CA SER A 131 31.39 34.67 4.10
C SER A 131 30.93 33.25 4.48
N ASN A 132 30.60 32.51 3.41
CA ASN A 132 30.79 31.08 3.11
C ASN A 132 31.58 30.23 4.10
N TYR A 133 31.02 29.07 4.49
CA TYR A 133 31.79 27.83 4.61
C TYR A 133 30.99 26.61 4.18
N VAL A 134 31.73 25.70 3.55
CA VAL A 134 31.34 24.50 2.82
C VAL A 134 31.24 23.31 3.77
N ASN A 135 30.23 22.48 3.56
CA ASN A 135 30.15 21.02 3.71
C ASN A 135 31.33 20.30 4.40
N ASP A 136 31.09 19.67 5.56
CA ASP A 136 31.49 18.27 5.86
C ASP A 136 30.96 17.83 7.24
N GLU A 137 30.45 16.60 7.33
CA GLU A 137 30.54 15.68 8.49
C GLU A 137 29.55 14.52 8.27
N ALA A 138 29.95 13.62 7.38
CA ALA A 138 29.60 12.21 7.51
C ALA A 138 30.48 11.60 8.62
N ASN A 139 29.89 10.67 9.37
CA ASN A 139 30.50 9.79 10.38
C ASN A 139 30.91 10.39 11.72
N LYS A 140 30.01 10.28 12.71
CA LYS A 140 30.32 9.78 14.06
C LYS A 140 29.06 9.61 14.90
N LEU A 141 28.44 8.42 14.88
CA LEU A 141 28.01 7.77 16.12
C LEU A 141 27.68 6.28 15.93
N PHE A 142 28.71 5.48 15.69
CA PHE A 142 28.71 4.08 16.12
C PHE A 142 29.96 3.88 16.98
N ARG A 143 29.80 3.67 18.29
CA ARG A 143 30.27 2.45 18.98
C ARG A 143 30.14 2.51 20.53
N PHE A 144 29.47 1.48 21.07
CA PHE A 144 29.81 0.65 22.26
C PHE A 144 29.63 1.31 23.66
N ASN A 145 29.17 0.67 24.76
CA ASN A 145 28.96 -0.75 25.09
C ASN A 145 28.12 -0.93 26.40
N SER A 146 27.38 -2.05 26.49
CA SER A 146 27.29 -3.05 27.60
C SER A 146 26.51 -2.83 28.91
N GLU A 147 25.57 -3.79 29.13
CA GLU A 147 25.12 -4.55 30.33
C GLU A 147 24.77 -3.87 31.69
N GLY A 148 23.56 -4.18 32.18
CA GLY A 148 23.15 -3.98 33.58
C GLY A 148 21.65 -4.14 33.84
N THR A 149 21.28 -5.23 34.50
CA THR A 149 20.02 -5.64 35.16
C THR A 149 19.00 -4.58 35.61
N GLY A 150 17.71 -4.87 35.37
CA GLY A 150 16.64 -4.75 36.36
C GLY A 150 15.74 -3.50 36.35
N SER A 151 14.44 -3.78 36.21
CA SER A 151 13.27 -3.01 36.66
C SER A 151 12.59 -2.06 35.67
N SER A 152 11.27 -2.26 35.61
CA SER A 152 10.29 -1.59 34.77
C SER A 152 10.25 -0.08 35.00
N VAL A 153 10.46 0.68 33.92
CA VAL A 153 9.79 1.96 33.72
C VAL A 153 9.49 2.08 32.23
N SER A 154 8.21 2.24 31.92
CA SER A 154 7.67 2.61 30.62
C SER A 154 8.34 3.89 30.11
N VAL A 155 9.36 3.74 29.26
CA VAL A 155 9.89 4.87 28.49
C VAL A 155 9.05 4.95 27.23
N ASN A 156 8.11 5.89 27.28
CA ASN A 156 7.33 6.37 26.15
C ASN A 156 8.32 6.84 25.08
N SER A 157 8.68 5.95 24.16
CA SER A 157 9.60 6.25 23.07
C SER A 157 8.81 6.97 21.99
N SER A 158 8.76 8.29 22.12
CA SER A 158 8.35 9.21 21.07
C SER A 158 9.43 9.21 19.98
N TYR A 159 9.53 8.11 19.22
CA TYR A 159 9.99 8.18 17.84
C TYR A 159 8.77 8.53 16.99
N ARG A 160 8.96 9.42 16.01
CA ARG A 160 7.92 9.90 15.09
C ARG A 160 6.86 8.83 14.76
N SER A 161 5.64 8.99 15.28
CA SER A 161 4.46 8.33 14.73
C SER A 161 4.15 8.98 13.38
N THR A 162 4.73 8.45 12.32
CA THR A 162 4.33 8.75 10.93
C THR A 162 3.86 7.49 10.22
N SER A 163 3.39 6.47 10.94
CA SER A 163 2.71 5.35 10.27
C SER A 163 1.37 5.89 9.78
N SER A 164 1.24 6.08 8.47
CA SER A 164 -0.04 6.40 7.83
C SER A 164 -1.00 5.18 7.87
N ILE A 165 -0.56 4.09 8.49
CA ILE A 165 -1.34 2.91 8.82
C ILE A 165 -2.56 3.30 9.66
N ARG A 166 -3.73 2.89 9.18
CA ARG A 166 -5.03 3.05 9.83
C ARG A 166 -5.63 1.66 10.02
N GLU A 167 -5.29 1.05 11.16
CA GLU A 167 -5.88 -0.21 11.57
C GLU A 167 -7.35 -0.02 11.97
N ILE A 168 -8.22 -0.86 11.42
CA ILE A 168 -9.64 -0.91 11.74
C ILE A 168 -9.92 -2.28 12.35
N ASP A 169 -10.77 -2.32 13.36
CA ASP A 169 -11.22 -3.59 13.92
C ASP A 169 -12.15 -4.28 12.91
N LEU A 170 -11.62 -5.33 12.24
CA LEU A 170 -12.34 -6.07 11.19
C LEU A 170 -13.43 -6.97 11.77
N ILE A 171 -13.28 -7.38 13.03
CA ILE A 171 -14.17 -8.26 13.77
C ILE A 171 -14.27 -7.69 15.20
N PRO A 172 -15.46 -7.66 15.83
CA PRO A 172 -15.62 -7.21 17.21
C PRO A 172 -14.79 -8.03 18.21
N SER A 173 -14.25 -7.38 19.25
CA SER A 173 -13.38 -8.04 20.25
C SER A 173 -14.02 -9.24 20.94
N GLU A 174 -15.33 -9.22 21.19
CA GLU A 174 -16.04 -10.35 21.82
C GLU A 174 -15.98 -11.60 20.94
N VAL A 175 -16.13 -11.43 19.63
CA VAL A 175 -16.08 -12.51 18.63
C VAL A 175 -14.64 -13.02 18.47
N VAL A 176 -13.65 -12.12 18.56
CA VAL A 176 -12.22 -12.50 18.55
C VAL A 176 -11.88 -13.43 19.72
N CYS A 177 -12.45 -13.20 20.91
CA CYS A 177 -12.26 -14.11 22.05
C CYS A 177 -12.76 -15.53 21.75
N ASP A 178 -13.89 -15.67 21.07
CA ASP A 178 -14.45 -16.97 20.70
C ASP A 178 -13.63 -17.67 19.63
N LEU A 179 -13.22 -16.94 18.59
CA LEU A 179 -12.32 -17.45 17.56
C LEU A 179 -11.00 -17.95 18.17
N ARG A 180 -10.44 -17.19 19.12
CA ARG A 180 -9.22 -17.58 19.85
C ARG A 180 -9.44 -18.86 20.66
N CYS A 181 -10.54 -18.95 21.42
CA CYS A 181 -10.85 -20.13 22.23
C CYS A 181 -10.99 -21.40 21.38
N ILE A 182 -11.57 -21.28 20.18
CA ILE A 182 -11.67 -22.39 19.23
C ILE A 182 -10.29 -22.73 18.65
N ALA A 183 -9.54 -21.73 18.18
CA ALA A 183 -8.22 -21.91 17.58
C ALA A 183 -7.23 -22.59 18.54
N GLU A 184 -7.19 -22.17 19.80
CA GLU A 184 -6.36 -22.78 20.85
C GLU A 184 -6.61 -24.29 20.99
N ARG A 185 -7.88 -24.71 20.97
CA ARG A 185 -8.26 -26.12 21.07
C ARG A 185 -7.96 -26.90 19.80
N MET A 186 -8.23 -26.34 18.63
CA MET A 186 -7.88 -26.98 17.36
C MET A 186 -6.37 -27.22 17.25
N ILE A 187 -5.57 -26.21 17.59
CA ILE A 187 -4.11 -26.28 17.50
C ILE A 187 -3.54 -27.26 18.53
N SER A 188 -4.05 -27.26 19.76
CA SER A 188 -3.65 -28.21 20.81
C SER A 188 -3.95 -29.67 20.45
N SER A 189 -4.97 -29.91 19.60
CA SER A 189 -5.30 -31.25 19.05
C SER A 189 -4.48 -31.63 17.81
N GLY A 190 -3.62 -30.75 17.28
CA GLY A 190 -2.86 -30.99 16.05
C GLY A 190 -3.58 -30.62 14.75
N TYR A 191 -4.68 -29.86 14.81
CA TYR A 191 -5.48 -29.40 13.65
C TYR A 191 -5.08 -27.98 13.19
N LEU A 192 -3.80 -27.64 13.31
CA LEU A 192 -3.26 -26.31 12.95
C LEU A 192 -3.51 -25.97 11.48
N ARG A 193 -3.30 -26.95 10.59
CA ARG A 193 -3.40 -26.75 9.14
C ARG A 193 -4.84 -26.45 8.75
N GLU A 194 -5.79 -27.20 9.30
CA GLU A 194 -7.23 -27.05 9.09
C GLU A 194 -7.70 -25.68 9.60
N CYS A 195 -7.28 -25.29 10.81
CA CYS A 195 -7.58 -23.97 11.39
C CYS A 195 -7.10 -22.81 10.49
N ILE A 196 -5.83 -22.85 10.04
CA ILE A 196 -5.27 -21.84 9.13
C ILE A 196 -6.02 -21.83 7.79
N GLN A 197 -6.34 -23.01 7.24
CA GLN A 197 -7.05 -23.11 5.96
C GLN A 197 -8.47 -22.53 6.04
N VAL A 198 -9.19 -22.77 7.14
CA VAL A 198 -10.53 -22.21 7.33
C VAL A 198 -10.44 -20.70 7.43
N TYR A 199 -9.58 -20.18 8.30
CA TYR A 199 -9.35 -18.74 8.44
C TYR A 199 -9.02 -18.11 7.08
N GLY A 200 -7.96 -18.62 6.45
CA GLY A 200 -7.46 -18.13 5.17
C GLY A 200 -8.53 -18.18 4.08
N SER A 201 -9.33 -19.25 4.01
CA SER A 201 -10.39 -19.37 3.01
C SER A 201 -11.48 -18.29 3.14
N VAL A 202 -11.93 -18.01 4.36
CA VAL A 202 -13.00 -17.02 4.63
C VAL A 202 -12.46 -15.61 4.47
N ARG A 203 -11.33 -15.31 5.12
CA ARG A 203 -10.74 -13.96 5.13
C ARG A 203 -10.21 -13.55 3.76
N LYS A 204 -9.61 -14.49 3.00
CA LYS A 204 -9.18 -14.22 1.62
C LYS A 204 -10.36 -13.87 0.71
N SER A 205 -11.50 -14.54 0.85
CA SER A 205 -12.71 -14.19 0.11
C SER A 205 -13.17 -12.76 0.37
N ALA A 206 -13.04 -12.29 1.62
CA ALA A 206 -13.36 -10.92 2.02
C ALA A 206 -12.35 -9.89 1.54
N VAL A 207 -11.05 -10.22 1.57
CA VAL A 207 -9.99 -9.40 0.96
C VAL A 207 -10.22 -9.27 -0.55
N ASP A 208 -10.52 -10.38 -1.23
CA ASP A 208 -10.83 -10.39 -2.67
C ASP A 208 -12.10 -9.57 -2.99
N ALA A 209 -13.11 -9.61 -2.12
CA ALA A 209 -14.30 -8.77 -2.24
C ALA A 209 -13.97 -7.28 -2.08
N SER A 210 -13.09 -6.94 -1.11
CA SER A 210 -12.61 -5.56 -0.90
C SER A 210 -11.82 -5.07 -2.10
N PHE A 211 -10.96 -5.91 -2.69
CA PHE A 211 -10.24 -5.61 -3.94
C PHE A 211 -11.19 -5.29 -5.10
N ARG A 212 -12.27 -6.08 -5.26
CA ARG A 212 -13.30 -5.81 -6.27
C ARG A 212 -14.01 -4.47 -6.03
N LYS A 213 -14.32 -4.13 -4.77
CA LYS A 213 -14.95 -2.83 -4.42
C LYS A 213 -14.02 -1.64 -4.69
N LEU A 214 -12.74 -1.77 -4.35
CA LEU A 214 -11.69 -0.80 -4.70
C LEU A 214 -11.45 -0.73 -6.23
N GLY A 215 -11.92 -1.76 -6.94
CA GLY A 215 -11.77 -2.03 -8.38
C GLY A 215 -10.33 -2.18 -8.83
N ILE A 216 -9.59 -2.92 -8.02
CA ILE A 216 -8.37 -3.58 -8.45
C ILE A 216 -8.78 -4.75 -9.33
N GLU A 217 -8.56 -4.61 -10.63
CA GLU A 217 -8.82 -5.67 -11.60
C GLU A 217 -7.69 -6.70 -11.60
N LYS A 218 -8.04 -7.96 -11.85
CA LYS A 218 -7.07 -9.03 -12.03
C LYS A 218 -6.55 -9.03 -13.46
N LEU A 219 -5.55 -8.20 -13.73
CA LEU A 219 -4.90 -8.09 -15.02
C LEU A 219 -3.58 -8.87 -15.03
N SER A 220 -3.33 -9.65 -16.09
CA SER A 220 -1.99 -10.20 -16.30
C SER A 220 -1.05 -9.10 -16.81
N ILE A 221 0.26 -9.31 -16.69
CA ILE A 221 1.27 -8.42 -17.25
C ILE A 221 1.02 -8.16 -18.73
N GLY A 222 0.67 -9.21 -19.49
CA GLY A 222 0.37 -9.10 -20.91
C GLY A 222 -0.94 -8.37 -21.23
N ASP A 223 -1.92 -8.37 -20.33
CA ASP A 223 -3.14 -7.57 -20.49
C ASP A 223 -2.83 -6.08 -20.31
N VAL A 224 -2.08 -5.74 -19.27
CA VAL A 224 -1.68 -4.34 -18.99
C VAL A 224 -0.89 -3.75 -20.16
N GLN A 225 0.02 -4.53 -20.76
CA GLN A 225 0.82 -4.09 -21.90
C GLN A 225 0.02 -3.90 -23.20
N ARG A 226 -1.18 -4.50 -23.30
CA ARG A 226 -2.08 -4.37 -24.45
C ARG A 226 -3.11 -3.25 -24.31
N LEU A 227 -3.18 -2.60 -23.14
CA LEU A 227 -4.11 -1.51 -22.92
C LEU A 227 -3.68 -0.25 -23.67
N GLU A 228 -4.67 0.46 -24.20
CA GLU A 228 -4.48 1.81 -24.73
C GLU A 228 -4.11 2.78 -23.60
N TRP A 229 -3.36 3.83 -23.95
CA TRP A 229 -2.76 4.73 -22.97
C TRP A 229 -3.78 5.41 -22.06
N GLU A 230 -4.87 5.95 -22.61
CA GLU A 230 -5.92 6.63 -21.84
C GLU A 230 -6.55 5.73 -20.77
N GLN A 231 -6.70 4.43 -21.08
CA GLN A 231 -7.22 3.43 -20.15
C GLN A 231 -6.18 3.06 -19.09
N LEU A 232 -4.91 2.99 -19.48
CA LEU A 232 -3.81 2.71 -18.55
C LEU A 232 -3.65 3.84 -17.53
N GLU A 233 -3.71 5.09 -17.97
CA GLU A 233 -3.59 6.27 -17.12
C GLU A 233 -4.67 6.32 -16.03
N THR A 234 -5.93 6.09 -16.40
CA THR A 234 -7.04 6.04 -15.43
C THR A 234 -6.86 4.89 -14.43
N LYS A 235 -6.37 3.73 -14.89
CA LYS A 235 -6.06 2.58 -14.02
C LYS A 235 -4.88 2.86 -13.08
N ILE A 236 -3.84 3.60 -13.50
CA ILE A 236 -2.73 4.00 -12.61
C ILE A 236 -3.26 4.85 -11.46
N ARG A 237 -4.08 5.87 -11.75
CA ARG A 237 -4.65 6.74 -10.70
C ARG A 237 -5.52 5.95 -9.73
N ARG A 238 -6.32 5.01 -10.22
CA ARG A 238 -7.15 4.12 -9.38
C ARG A 238 -6.28 3.20 -8.53
N TRP A 239 -5.23 2.62 -9.12
CA TRP A 239 -4.29 1.76 -8.43
C TRP A 239 -3.60 2.49 -7.29
N ILE A 240 -3.14 3.74 -7.49
CA ILE A 240 -2.48 4.53 -6.44
C ILE A 240 -3.37 4.68 -5.20
N LYS A 241 -4.65 5.04 -5.41
CA LYS A 241 -5.62 5.16 -4.32
C LYS A 241 -5.87 3.82 -3.63
N ALA A 242 -6.10 2.77 -4.43
CA ALA A 242 -6.40 1.44 -3.90
C ALA A 242 -5.21 0.84 -3.15
N ALA A 243 -3.98 1.01 -3.63
CA ALA A 243 -2.76 0.52 -3.00
C ALA A 243 -2.56 1.12 -1.60
N LYS A 244 -2.83 2.42 -1.43
CA LYS A 244 -2.80 3.10 -0.13
C LYS A 244 -3.77 2.45 0.85
N VAL A 245 -5.03 2.26 0.46
CA VAL A 245 -6.05 1.61 1.30
C VAL A 245 -5.68 0.15 1.59
N CYS A 246 -5.18 -0.59 0.59
CA CYS A 246 -4.78 -1.98 0.77
C CYS A 246 -3.65 -2.15 1.78
N VAL A 247 -2.56 -1.38 1.66
CA VAL A 247 -1.40 -1.51 2.54
C VAL A 247 -1.70 -0.94 3.93
N ARG A 248 -2.19 0.30 4.00
CA ARG A 248 -2.33 1.03 5.26
C ARG A 248 -3.52 0.59 6.09
N THR A 249 -4.54 0.00 5.48
CA THR A 249 -5.77 -0.39 6.18
C THR A 249 -6.01 -1.88 6.07
N LEU A 250 -6.22 -2.42 4.87
CA LEU A 250 -6.67 -3.80 4.72
C LEU A 250 -5.66 -4.83 5.23
N PHE A 251 -4.40 -4.75 4.77
CA PHE A 251 -3.35 -5.70 5.16
C PHE A 251 -2.89 -5.47 6.61
N ALA A 252 -2.75 -4.20 7.04
CA ALA A 252 -2.43 -3.89 8.43
C ALA A 252 -3.49 -4.43 9.41
N SER A 253 -4.77 -4.22 9.11
CA SER A 253 -5.87 -4.70 9.95
C SER A 253 -5.98 -6.22 9.94
N GLU A 254 -5.67 -6.88 8.81
CA GLU A 254 -5.66 -8.34 8.73
C GLU A 254 -4.50 -8.94 9.54
N LYS A 255 -3.31 -8.32 9.50
CA LYS A 255 -2.18 -8.71 10.36
C LYS A 255 -2.56 -8.60 11.83
N LYS A 256 -3.12 -7.47 12.25
CA LYS A 256 -3.62 -7.24 13.61
C LYS A 256 -4.64 -8.31 14.04
N LEU A 257 -5.58 -8.65 13.16
CA LEU A 257 -6.59 -9.68 13.46
C LEU A 257 -5.96 -11.06 13.65
N CYS A 258 -4.99 -11.44 12.81
CA CYS A 258 -4.23 -12.68 12.98
C CYS A 258 -3.47 -12.69 14.31
N GLU A 259 -2.79 -11.60 14.66
CA GLU A 259 -2.11 -11.46 15.95
C GLU A 259 -3.11 -11.62 17.11
N GLN A 260 -4.26 -10.95 17.07
CA GLN A 260 -5.26 -11.03 18.13
C GLN A 260 -5.83 -12.44 18.35
N ILE A 261 -6.09 -13.19 17.27
CA ILE A 261 -6.68 -14.54 17.35
C ILE A 261 -5.64 -15.58 17.77
N PHE A 262 -4.39 -15.46 17.30
CA PHE A 262 -3.36 -16.48 17.50
C PHE A 262 -2.28 -16.11 18.52
N ASP A 263 -2.41 -14.96 19.19
CA ASP A 263 -1.50 -14.52 20.24
C ASP A 263 -1.34 -15.59 21.34
N GLY A 264 -0.10 -15.91 21.68
CA GLY A 264 0.23 -16.89 22.72
C GLY A 264 -0.09 -18.36 22.38
N VAL A 265 -0.65 -18.69 21.22
CA VAL A 265 -1.00 -20.07 20.83
C VAL A 265 0.21 -20.83 20.26
N GLY A 266 1.12 -20.13 19.59
CA GLY A 266 2.37 -20.69 19.09
C GLY A 266 3.20 -19.69 18.30
N THR A 267 4.44 -20.05 17.95
CA THR A 267 5.36 -19.16 17.24
C THR A 267 5.02 -19.09 15.75
N CYS A 268 4.85 -17.90 15.19
CA CYS A 268 4.65 -17.63 13.76
C CYS A 268 3.36 -18.24 13.16
N ILE A 269 2.37 -18.59 13.98
CA ILE A 269 1.07 -19.10 13.51
C ILE A 269 0.26 -17.95 12.90
N ASP A 270 0.22 -16.83 13.60
CA ASP A 270 -0.27 -15.53 13.15
C ASP A 270 0.32 -15.15 11.79
N ASP A 271 1.65 -15.21 11.64
CA ASP A 271 2.37 -14.94 10.39
C ASP A 271 1.92 -15.86 9.24
N ALA A 272 1.79 -17.16 9.52
CA ALA A 272 1.35 -18.14 8.53
C ALA A 272 -0.10 -17.88 8.10
N CYS A 273 -0.96 -17.52 9.04
CA CYS A 273 -2.37 -17.22 8.81
C CYS A 273 -2.57 -15.93 8.00
N PHE A 274 -1.82 -14.89 8.36
CA PHE A 274 -1.75 -13.64 7.62
C PHE A 274 -1.32 -13.90 6.16
N MET A 275 -0.22 -14.63 5.96
CA MET A 275 0.30 -14.90 4.61
C MET A 275 -0.60 -15.79 3.76
N GLU A 276 -1.31 -16.77 4.34
CA GLU A 276 -2.32 -17.56 3.63
C GLU A 276 -3.43 -16.66 3.05
N THR A 277 -3.75 -15.58 3.77
CA THR A 277 -4.80 -14.63 3.42
C THR A 277 -4.33 -13.60 2.39
N VAL A 278 -3.20 -12.92 2.64
CA VAL A 278 -2.83 -11.71 1.89
C VAL A 278 -1.85 -11.94 0.74
N LYS A 279 -1.11 -13.06 0.71
CA LYS A 279 -0.04 -13.28 -0.28
C LYS A 279 -0.52 -13.16 -1.72
N GLY A 280 -1.65 -13.80 -2.04
CA GLY A 280 -2.25 -13.74 -3.37
C GLY A 280 -2.68 -12.32 -3.77
N PRO A 281 -3.51 -11.66 -2.95
CA PRO A 281 -3.91 -10.26 -3.16
C PRO A 281 -2.73 -9.28 -3.26
N ALA A 282 -1.69 -9.42 -2.43
CA ALA A 282 -0.50 -8.58 -2.48
C ALA A 282 0.26 -8.75 -3.81
N ILE A 283 0.48 -9.99 -4.25
CA ILE A 283 1.09 -10.27 -5.56
C ILE A 283 0.24 -9.67 -6.70
N GLN A 284 -1.10 -9.80 -6.64
CA GLN A 284 -1.98 -9.21 -7.64
C GLN A 284 -1.84 -7.67 -7.68
N LEU A 285 -1.78 -7.02 -6.52
CA LEU A 285 -1.60 -5.57 -6.43
C LEU A 285 -0.28 -5.15 -7.08
N PHE A 286 0.83 -5.80 -6.72
CA PHE A 286 2.15 -5.42 -7.22
C PHE A 286 2.40 -5.81 -8.68
N ASN A 287 1.79 -6.89 -9.20
CA ASN A 287 1.89 -7.29 -10.61
C ASN A 287 1.45 -6.17 -11.58
N PHE A 288 0.48 -5.34 -11.19
CA PHE A 288 0.06 -4.20 -12.01
C PHE A 288 1.18 -3.15 -12.15
N ALA A 289 1.76 -2.74 -11.03
CA ALA A 289 2.89 -1.80 -11.03
C ALA A 289 4.12 -2.40 -11.72
N GLU A 290 4.35 -3.70 -11.53
CA GLU A 290 5.41 -4.44 -12.20
C GLU A 290 5.25 -4.41 -13.73
N ALA A 291 4.04 -4.65 -14.24
CA ALA A 291 3.77 -4.62 -15.68
C ALA A 291 4.04 -3.24 -16.30
N ILE A 292 3.80 -2.16 -15.56
CA ILE A 292 4.09 -0.79 -15.98
C ILE A 292 5.60 -0.55 -16.01
N SER A 293 6.35 -1.05 -15.01
CA SER A 293 7.80 -0.86 -14.91
C SER A 293 8.60 -1.55 -16.02
N ILE A 294 8.05 -2.58 -16.68
CA ILE A 294 8.62 -3.20 -17.91
C ILE A 294 7.92 -2.76 -19.20
N SER A 295 6.97 -1.84 -19.13
CA SER A 295 6.27 -1.39 -20.33
C SER A 295 7.22 -0.64 -21.28
N ARG A 296 6.87 -0.57 -22.57
CA ARG A 296 7.65 0.18 -23.56
C ARG A 296 7.78 1.63 -23.12
N ARG A 297 9.02 2.09 -23.05
CA ARG A 297 9.41 3.48 -22.76
C ARG A 297 8.85 4.41 -23.83
N SER A 298 8.17 5.45 -23.38
CA SER A 298 7.72 6.55 -24.23
C SER A 298 7.57 7.82 -23.40
N PRO A 299 7.90 9.02 -23.95
CA PRO A 299 7.84 10.28 -23.22
C PRO A 299 6.47 10.58 -22.58
N GLU A 300 5.39 10.26 -23.29
CA GLU A 300 4.01 10.46 -22.83
C GLU A 300 3.69 9.75 -21.51
N LYS A 301 4.43 8.68 -21.16
CA LYS A 301 4.20 7.89 -19.95
C LYS A 301 4.96 8.40 -18.74
N LEU A 302 5.94 9.30 -18.93
CA LEU A 302 6.91 9.67 -17.91
C LEU A 302 6.24 10.12 -16.61
N PHE A 303 5.29 11.04 -16.69
CA PHE A 303 4.63 11.60 -15.51
C PHE A 303 3.85 10.56 -14.71
N LYS A 304 3.15 9.63 -15.37
CA LYS A 304 2.43 8.57 -14.64
C LYS A 304 3.34 7.50 -14.07
N ILE A 305 4.49 7.24 -14.69
CA ILE A 305 5.52 6.38 -14.11
C ILE A 305 6.09 7.04 -12.85
N LEU A 306 6.30 8.36 -12.86
CA LEU A 306 6.73 9.12 -11.68
C LEU A 306 5.66 9.15 -10.59
N ASP A 307 4.39 9.41 -10.93
CA ASP A 307 3.27 9.34 -9.98
C ASP A 307 3.22 7.97 -9.28
N LEU A 308 3.43 6.88 -10.04
CA LEU A 308 3.45 5.52 -9.53
C LEU A 308 4.68 5.24 -8.67
N HIS A 309 5.86 5.72 -9.10
CA HIS A 309 7.11 5.63 -8.34
C HIS A 309 6.95 6.32 -6.97
N ASP A 310 6.44 7.55 -6.95
CA ASP A 310 6.29 8.33 -5.73
C ASP A 310 5.26 7.71 -4.79
N ALA A 311 4.14 7.23 -5.33
CA ALA A 311 3.15 6.49 -4.55
C ALA A 311 3.72 5.20 -3.94
N LEU A 312 4.54 4.46 -4.68
CA LEU A 312 5.16 3.24 -4.16
C LEU A 312 6.24 3.58 -3.13
N MET A 313 7.06 4.60 -3.37
CA MET A 313 8.07 5.10 -2.43
C MET A 313 7.45 5.52 -1.09
N ASP A 314 6.32 6.22 -1.13
CA ASP A 314 5.51 6.60 0.04
C ASP A 314 4.95 5.38 0.80
N LEU A 315 4.72 4.26 0.11
CA LEU A 315 4.20 3.03 0.70
C LEU A 315 5.26 2.07 1.21
N ILE A 316 6.53 2.16 0.75
CA ILE A 316 7.59 1.22 1.17
C ILE A 316 7.71 1.10 2.69
N PRO A 317 7.75 2.18 3.49
CA PRO A 317 7.87 2.04 4.95
C PRO A 317 6.68 1.30 5.58
N ASP A 318 5.47 1.54 5.08
CA ASP A 318 4.26 0.85 5.56
C ASP A 318 4.28 -0.63 5.12
N ILE A 319 4.75 -0.93 3.90
CA ILE A 319 4.97 -2.30 3.42
C ILE A 319 5.99 -3.02 4.31
N ASP A 320 7.09 -2.36 4.68
CA ASP A 320 8.12 -2.94 5.54
C ASP A 320 7.59 -3.28 6.94
N LEU A 321 6.70 -2.45 7.49
CA LEU A 321 6.06 -2.69 8.78
C LEU A 321 4.99 -3.80 8.72
N VAL A 322 4.14 -3.78 7.70
CA VAL A 322 3.06 -4.77 7.54
C VAL A 322 3.62 -6.15 7.19
N PHE A 323 4.71 -6.21 6.43
CA PHE A 323 5.32 -7.46 5.95
C PHE A 323 6.69 -7.72 6.60
N ASP A 324 6.85 -7.35 7.87
CA ASP A 324 8.10 -7.44 8.66
C ASP A 324 8.62 -8.87 8.91
N SER A 325 7.79 -9.90 8.74
CA SER A 325 8.19 -11.27 9.00
C SER A 325 9.03 -11.90 7.88
N LYS A 326 9.68 -13.02 8.20
CA LYS A 326 10.54 -13.73 7.25
C LYS A 326 9.74 -14.38 6.11
N SER A 327 8.50 -14.81 6.38
CA SER A 327 7.63 -15.46 5.40
C SER A 327 7.14 -14.48 4.32
N SER A 328 7.08 -13.19 4.64
CA SER A 328 6.65 -12.12 3.75
C SER A 328 7.78 -11.36 3.05
N ASP A 329 9.04 -11.70 3.30
CA ASP A 329 10.23 -11.02 2.76
C ASP A 329 10.18 -10.85 1.22
N SER A 330 9.69 -11.86 0.50
CA SER A 330 9.51 -11.80 -0.96
C SER A 330 8.64 -10.63 -1.43
N ILE A 331 7.65 -10.19 -0.65
CA ILE A 331 6.77 -9.07 -0.98
C ILE A 331 7.52 -7.74 -0.84
N ARG A 332 8.30 -7.59 0.24
CA ARG A 332 9.15 -6.39 0.47
C ARG A 332 10.20 -6.25 -0.62
N VAL A 333 10.88 -7.34 -0.95
CA VAL A 333 11.86 -7.38 -2.05
C VAL A 333 11.21 -7.02 -3.38
N GLN A 334 10.05 -7.61 -3.70
CA GLN A 334 9.33 -7.30 -4.94
C GLN A 334 8.95 -5.81 -5.03
N ALA A 335 8.46 -5.21 -3.95
CA ALA A 335 8.10 -3.79 -3.93
C ALA A 335 9.32 -2.88 -4.18
N ALA A 336 10.46 -3.17 -3.52
CA ALA A 336 11.70 -2.43 -3.72
C ALA A 336 12.25 -2.58 -5.15
N GLU A 337 12.18 -3.78 -5.73
CA GLU A 337 12.59 -4.03 -7.12
C GLU A 337 11.72 -3.29 -8.13
N ILE A 338 10.39 -3.26 -7.93
CA ILE A 338 9.46 -2.51 -8.78
C ILE A 338 9.81 -1.02 -8.70
N LEU A 339 10.05 -0.48 -7.51
CA LEU A 339 10.41 0.93 -7.33
C LEU A 339 11.69 1.29 -8.11
N SER A 340 12.74 0.47 -7.97
CA SER A 340 13.99 0.64 -8.72
C SER A 340 13.77 0.59 -10.24
N ARG A 341 12.97 -0.38 -10.71
CA ARG A 341 12.62 -0.50 -12.15
C ARG A 341 11.83 0.69 -12.67
N LEU A 342 10.93 1.26 -11.88
CA LEU A 342 10.20 2.48 -12.26
C LEU A 342 11.16 3.68 -12.40
N ALA A 343 12.10 3.84 -11.47
CA ALA A 343 13.13 4.88 -11.56
C ALA A 343 14.01 4.71 -12.81
N GLU A 344 14.44 3.48 -13.11
CA GLU A 344 15.21 3.16 -14.31
C GLU A 344 14.39 3.37 -15.60
N ALA A 345 13.10 3.08 -15.58
CA ALA A 345 12.21 3.37 -16.70
C ALA A 345 12.11 4.88 -16.96
N ALA A 346 11.95 5.70 -15.91
CA ALA A 346 11.91 7.15 -16.02
C ALA A 346 13.24 7.73 -16.55
N ARG A 347 14.39 7.29 -16.00
CA ARG A 347 15.73 7.67 -16.50
C ARG A 347 15.92 7.28 -17.97
N GLY A 348 15.48 6.07 -18.33
CA GLY A 348 15.54 5.58 -19.72
C GLY A 348 14.71 6.44 -20.67
N ILE A 349 13.48 6.81 -20.29
CA ILE A 349 12.63 7.70 -21.08
C ILE A 349 13.27 9.07 -21.28
N LEU A 350 13.82 9.66 -20.22
CA LEU A 350 14.51 10.96 -20.30
C LEU A 350 15.73 10.89 -21.23
N SER A 351 16.52 9.82 -21.14
CA SER A 351 17.67 9.63 -22.02
C SER A 351 17.27 9.40 -23.48
N GLU A 352 16.21 8.62 -23.74
CA GLU A 352 15.66 8.44 -25.09
C GLU A 352 15.13 9.75 -25.67
N PHE A 353 14.48 10.57 -24.85
CA PHE A 353 14.02 11.90 -25.22
C PHE A 353 15.18 12.84 -25.56
N GLU A 354 16.20 12.93 -24.71
CA GLU A 354 17.41 13.72 -24.97
C GLU A 354 18.06 13.30 -26.28
N ASN A 355 18.24 11.99 -26.49
CA ASN A 355 18.81 11.46 -27.73
C ASN A 355 17.94 11.76 -28.96
N ALA A 356 16.61 11.72 -28.84
CA ALA A 356 15.69 12.07 -29.91
C ALA A 356 15.84 13.55 -30.30
N VAL A 357 15.90 14.44 -29.32
CA VAL A 357 16.09 15.89 -29.52
C VAL A 357 17.47 16.19 -30.14
N LEU A 358 18.55 15.58 -29.62
CA LEU A 358 19.91 15.80 -30.10
C LEU A 358 20.14 15.29 -31.53
N ARG A 359 19.47 14.19 -31.90
CA ARG A 359 19.64 13.55 -33.21
C ARG A 359 18.71 14.08 -34.28
N GLU A 360 17.78 14.97 -33.96
CA GLU A 360 16.87 15.56 -34.94
C GLU A 360 17.63 16.57 -35.80
N PRO A 361 17.98 16.23 -37.05
CA PRO A 361 18.68 17.16 -37.90
C PRO A 361 17.61 18.07 -38.48
N SER A 362 17.42 19.26 -37.89
CA SER A 362 16.60 20.33 -38.48
C SER A 362 17.23 20.78 -39.81
N LYS A 363 17.07 19.96 -40.86
CA LYS A 363 17.56 20.23 -42.22
C LYS A 363 16.63 21.14 -43.00
N VAL A 364 15.42 21.36 -42.50
CA VAL A 364 14.42 22.25 -43.11
C VAL A 364 14.44 23.55 -42.31
N PRO A 365 15.01 24.65 -42.85
CA PRO A 365 14.87 25.95 -42.23
C PRO A 365 13.38 26.28 -42.14
N VAL A 366 12.91 26.61 -40.93
CA VAL A 366 11.50 26.96 -40.71
C VAL A 366 11.19 28.24 -41.50
N PRO A 367 10.24 28.22 -42.46
CA PRO A 367 9.90 29.41 -43.24
C PRO A 367 9.51 30.56 -42.32
N GLY A 368 10.08 31.74 -42.53
CA GLY A 368 9.83 32.92 -41.67
C GLY A 368 10.62 32.93 -40.35
N GLY A 369 11.45 31.92 -40.08
CA GLY A 369 12.29 31.89 -38.88
C GLY A 369 11.54 31.62 -37.58
N THR A 370 10.31 31.10 -37.64
CA THR A 370 9.47 30.74 -36.50
C THR A 370 10.06 29.62 -35.64
N ILE A 371 9.57 29.49 -34.39
CA ILE A 371 10.00 28.46 -33.43
C ILE A 371 9.77 27.07 -34.02
N HIS A 372 10.78 26.20 -33.95
CA HIS A 372 10.71 24.84 -34.48
C HIS A 372 9.63 24.02 -33.74
N PRO A 373 8.78 23.24 -34.44
CA PRO A 373 7.72 22.44 -33.80
C PRO A 373 8.20 21.49 -32.70
N LEU A 374 9.44 20.98 -32.80
CA LEU A 374 10.08 20.18 -31.74
C LEU A 374 10.13 20.90 -30.38
N THR A 375 10.32 22.22 -30.40
CA THR A 375 10.33 23.05 -29.19
C THR A 375 8.94 23.15 -28.55
N ARG A 376 7.86 22.85 -29.30
CA ARG A 376 6.46 22.84 -28.84
C ARG A 376 5.88 21.42 -28.64
N TYR A 377 6.62 20.36 -28.99
CA TYR A 377 6.08 18.98 -29.03
C TYR A 377 5.68 18.42 -27.67
N PHE A 378 6.28 18.92 -26.59
CA PHE A 378 6.00 18.46 -25.24
C PHE A 378 4.89 19.33 -24.62
N ASN A 379 3.71 18.78 -24.37
CA ASN A 379 2.66 19.45 -23.60
C ASN A 379 2.85 19.09 -22.11
N LEU A 380 2.81 20.09 -21.24
CA LEU A 380 2.87 19.92 -19.78
C LEU A 380 1.49 20.22 -19.21
N ASP A 381 0.80 19.18 -18.71
CA ASP A 381 -0.52 19.31 -18.08
C ASP A 381 -0.44 19.96 -16.69
N ASP A 382 0.69 19.80 -16.00
CA ASP A 382 0.96 20.45 -14.72
C ASP A 382 1.33 21.93 -14.95
N SER A 383 0.39 22.81 -14.65
CA SER A 383 0.56 24.26 -14.83
C SER A 383 1.66 24.87 -13.98
N GLN A 384 1.92 24.30 -12.79
CA GLN A 384 2.94 24.82 -11.88
C GLN A 384 4.33 24.45 -12.37
N LEU A 385 4.56 23.17 -12.68
CA LEU A 385 5.83 22.70 -13.23
C LEU A 385 6.15 23.35 -14.58
N ARG A 386 5.11 23.56 -15.40
CA ARG A 386 5.23 24.29 -16.68
C ARG A 386 5.73 25.71 -16.48
N GLU A 387 5.16 26.44 -15.52
CA GLU A 387 5.56 27.82 -15.25
C GLU A 387 6.98 27.89 -14.67
N GLU A 388 7.33 26.98 -13.76
CA GLU A 388 8.68 26.90 -13.20
C GLU A 388 9.75 26.63 -14.28
N LEU A 389 9.45 25.74 -15.24
CA LEU A 389 10.33 25.47 -16.37
C LEU A 389 10.44 26.68 -17.32
N ARG A 390 9.33 27.36 -17.61
CA ARG A 390 9.33 28.60 -18.43
C ARG A 390 10.19 29.68 -17.77
N ILE A 391 10.03 29.89 -16.47
CA ILE A 391 10.87 30.82 -15.68
C ILE A 391 12.34 30.42 -15.81
N SER A 392 12.68 29.14 -15.57
CA SER A 392 14.07 28.67 -15.65
C SER A 392 14.70 28.85 -17.05
N ILE A 393 13.92 28.65 -18.11
CA ILE A 393 14.38 28.86 -19.49
C ILE A 393 14.57 30.36 -19.76
N SER A 394 13.60 31.20 -19.38
CA SER A 394 13.69 32.66 -19.52
C SER A 394 14.90 33.24 -18.78
N GLU A 395 15.14 32.80 -17.55
CA GLU A 395 16.29 33.24 -16.74
C GLU A 395 17.64 32.92 -17.38
N LYS A 396 17.73 31.86 -18.19
CA LYS A 396 18.97 31.47 -18.88
C LYS A 396 19.08 32.08 -20.27
N LEU A 397 17.99 32.07 -21.03
CA LEU A 397 17.97 32.45 -22.44
C LEU A 397 17.99 33.98 -22.62
N ILE A 398 17.14 34.70 -21.89
CA ILE A 398 16.95 36.13 -22.08
C ILE A 398 18.22 36.93 -21.74
N PRO A 399 18.90 36.70 -20.59
CA PRO A 399 20.14 37.41 -20.30
C PRO A 399 21.25 37.11 -21.29
N ALA A 400 21.37 35.86 -21.76
CA ALA A 400 22.35 35.46 -22.76
C ALA A 400 22.08 36.16 -24.12
N TYR A 401 20.81 36.23 -24.53
CA TYR A 401 20.41 36.90 -25.77
C TYR A 401 20.58 38.42 -25.69
N ARG A 402 20.21 39.05 -24.56
CA ARG A 402 20.47 40.49 -24.29
C ARG A 402 21.96 40.81 -24.38
N SER A 403 22.82 39.96 -23.80
CA SER A 403 24.27 40.11 -23.86
C SER A 403 24.81 39.97 -25.29
N PHE A 404 24.32 38.98 -26.04
CA PHE A 404 24.65 38.79 -27.45
C PHE A 404 24.28 40.02 -28.30
N LEU A 405 23.04 40.51 -28.17
CA LEU A 405 22.61 41.72 -28.88
C LEU A 405 23.43 42.93 -28.44
N GLY A 406 23.64 43.14 -27.14
CA GLY A 406 24.47 44.25 -26.64
C GLY A 406 25.88 44.28 -27.24
N ARG A 407 26.46 43.10 -27.54
CA ARG A 407 27.81 42.98 -28.08
C ARG A 407 27.88 43.07 -29.61
N PHE A 408 26.92 42.49 -30.32
CA PHE A 408 27.00 42.28 -31.77
C PHE A 408 26.01 43.11 -32.58
N ARG A 409 24.99 43.72 -31.96
CA ARG A 409 23.92 44.47 -32.65
C ARG A 409 24.46 45.58 -33.54
N CYS A 410 25.36 46.43 -33.04
CA CYS A 410 25.93 47.52 -33.85
C CYS A 410 26.72 47.00 -35.08
N HIS A 411 27.37 45.84 -34.98
CA HIS A 411 28.12 45.23 -36.08
C HIS A 411 27.20 44.62 -37.14
N ILE A 412 26.06 44.06 -36.70
CA ILE A 412 25.07 43.42 -37.57
C ILE A 412 24.19 44.49 -38.25
N GLU A 413 23.77 45.51 -37.52
CA GLU A 413 22.98 46.66 -38.02
C GLU A 413 23.77 47.55 -38.99
N SER A 414 25.10 47.53 -38.94
CA SER A 414 25.97 48.23 -39.90
C SER A 414 26.17 47.46 -41.23
N GLY A 415 25.64 46.24 -41.34
CA GLY A 415 25.74 45.39 -42.53
C GLY A 415 24.69 45.71 -43.61
N LYS A 416 24.82 45.11 -44.80
CA LYS A 416 23.94 45.43 -45.94
C LYS A 416 22.49 44.91 -45.83
N HIS A 417 22.17 44.04 -44.86
CA HIS A 417 20.82 43.44 -44.65
C HIS A 417 20.63 42.91 -43.21
N PRO A 418 20.48 43.78 -42.19
CA PRO A 418 20.36 43.36 -40.79
C PRO A 418 19.17 42.44 -40.48
N GLU A 419 18.08 42.58 -41.24
CA GLU A 419 16.86 41.77 -41.18
C GLU A 419 17.09 40.27 -41.45
N ASN A 420 18.19 39.91 -42.11
CA ASN A 420 18.53 38.50 -42.37
C ASN A 420 19.24 37.82 -41.20
N TYR A 421 19.72 38.59 -40.22
CA TYR A 421 20.58 38.09 -39.13
C TYR A 421 19.90 38.15 -37.75
N ILE A 422 19.08 39.17 -37.49
CA ILE A 422 18.32 39.30 -36.24
C ILE A 422 16.84 39.21 -36.58
N LYS A 423 16.22 38.05 -36.29
CA LYS A 423 14.81 37.79 -36.59
C LYS A 423 13.85 38.05 -35.44
N TYR A 424 14.37 38.11 -34.21
CA TYR A 424 13.58 38.22 -32.99
C TYR A 424 14.11 39.35 -32.12
N SER A 425 13.20 40.13 -31.55
CA SER A 425 13.53 41.03 -30.43
C SER A 425 13.64 40.24 -29.13
N VAL A 426 14.05 40.92 -28.06
CA VAL A 426 14.11 40.28 -26.73
C VAL A 426 12.69 39.97 -26.26
N GLU A 427 11.77 40.90 -26.53
CA GLU A 427 10.35 40.81 -26.23
C GLU A 427 9.70 39.65 -26.99
N ASP A 428 10.02 39.48 -28.29
CA ASP A 428 9.52 38.34 -29.07
C ASP A 428 10.00 36.98 -28.51
N LEU A 429 11.20 36.93 -27.92
CA LEU A 429 11.69 35.71 -27.27
C LEU A 429 11.06 35.48 -25.89
N GLU A 430 10.78 36.54 -25.13
CA GLU A 430 10.03 36.44 -23.88
C GLU A 430 8.63 35.88 -24.15
N ASP A 431 7.93 36.43 -25.15
CA ASP A 431 6.62 35.95 -25.58
C ASP A 431 6.67 34.52 -26.13
N ALA A 432 7.70 34.18 -26.91
CA ALA A 432 7.91 32.83 -27.43
C ALA A 432 8.08 31.76 -26.34
N VAL A 433 8.74 32.09 -25.23
CA VAL A 433 8.92 31.17 -24.09
C VAL A 433 7.63 30.99 -23.32
N LEU A 434 6.77 32.01 -23.26
CA LEU A 434 5.43 31.89 -22.67
C LEU A 434 4.57 30.87 -23.43
N ASP A 435 4.76 30.71 -24.75
CA ASP A 435 4.06 29.70 -25.55
C ASP A 435 4.62 28.27 -25.38
N PHE A 436 5.72 28.06 -24.64
CA PHE A 436 6.32 26.73 -24.52
C PHE A 436 5.44 25.81 -23.68
N PHE A 437 5.37 24.54 -24.09
CA PHE A 437 4.65 23.49 -23.38
C PHE A 437 3.12 23.61 -23.28
N GLU A 438 2.49 24.44 -24.10
CA GLU A 438 1.03 24.55 -24.21
C GLU A 438 0.38 23.50 -25.12
N GLY A 439 1.18 22.79 -25.92
CA GLY A 439 0.72 21.82 -26.93
C GLY A 439 0.04 22.50 -28.13
N ILE A 440 0.19 21.91 -29.33
CA ILE A 440 -0.60 22.31 -30.51
C ILE A 440 -1.68 21.24 -30.70
N PRO A 441 -2.98 21.59 -30.81
CA PRO A 441 -3.97 20.63 -31.30
C PRO A 441 -3.63 20.30 -32.76
N VAL A 442 -3.40 19.01 -33.05
CA VAL A 442 -3.13 18.52 -34.41
C VAL A 442 -4.34 18.82 -35.30
N SER A 443 -4.35 20.02 -35.88
CA SER A 443 -5.37 20.45 -36.81
C SER A 443 -4.98 19.91 -38.18
N GLN A 444 -5.76 18.94 -38.68
CA GLN A 444 -5.65 18.25 -39.97
C GLN A 444 -5.77 19.17 -41.22
N HIS A 445 -5.39 20.44 -41.17
CA HIS A 445 -5.75 21.43 -42.20
C HIS A 445 -4.65 21.86 -43.18
N LEU A 446 -3.51 21.19 -43.25
CA LEU A 446 -2.56 21.38 -44.37
C LEU A 446 -2.73 20.37 -45.50
N ARG A 447 -3.97 19.89 -45.72
CA ARG A 447 -4.39 19.35 -47.01
C ARG A 447 -5.25 20.40 -47.72
N ARG A 448 -4.70 20.95 -48.81
CA ARG A 448 -5.28 21.90 -49.79
C ARG A 448 -5.21 23.38 -49.40
N ARG A 449 -4.27 24.09 -50.05
CA ARG A 449 -4.63 24.95 -51.19
C ARG A 449 -3.39 25.30 -52.01
N SER A 450 -3.49 24.98 -53.30
CA SER A 450 -2.64 25.49 -54.37
C SER A 450 -2.80 27.01 -54.51
N ASN A 451 -1.73 27.69 -54.88
CA ASN A 451 -1.51 28.08 -56.29
C ASN A 451 -0.02 28.21 -56.57
#